data_AF-A0A4T2C7S1-F1
#
_entry.id   AF-A0A4T2C7S1-F1
#
_cell.length_a   1.000
_cell.length_b   1.000
_cell.length_c   1.000
_cell.angle_alpha   90.00
_cell.angle_beta   90.00
_cell.angle_gamma   90.00
#
_symmetry.space_group_name_H-M   'P 1'
#
loop_
_entity.id
_entity.type
_entity.pdbx_description
1 polymer ?
#
loop_
_entity_poly.entity_id
_entity_poly.type
_entity_poly.pdbx_seq_one_letter_code
_entity_poly.pdbx_strand_id
1 'polypeptide(L)'
;MTGTQRGLTVPASCTSRQPSNDCTSSSSSSQFSNAKQVGMVRGAYHFANTYESTGAVQASYFVTHGGTWSNDGQTLPPMLDIEYDPYTSSDGTNSCYSLSQPAMVAWITKFSNTVLSLTGTLPAIYTTTNWWNLCTGGNRSFASNSLLVAYWVDNLSTGAGQLPATWNTYSLWQYADSGVFLGDQDLVQR
;
A
#
# COMPACT_ATOMS: atom_id res chain seq x y z
N MET A 1 -20.74 7.72 -13.75
CA MET A 1 -20.87 7.94 -12.30
C MET A 1 -19.79 8.91 -11.89
N THR A 2 -20.15 10.09 -11.41
CA THR A 2 -19.20 11.16 -11.05
C THR A 2 -18.61 10.87 -9.67
N GLY A 3 -17.42 10.29 -9.65
CA GLY A 3 -16.63 10.11 -8.43
C GLY A 3 -16.16 11.46 -7.91
N THR A 4 -16.47 11.78 -6.66
CA THR A 4 -15.82 12.88 -5.95
C THR A 4 -14.42 12.38 -5.57
N GLN A 5 -13.37 12.90 -6.20
CA GLN A 5 -12.02 12.86 -5.66
C GLN A 5 -12.05 13.63 -4.34
N ARG A 6 -12.24 12.92 -3.23
CA ARG A 6 -11.76 13.46 -1.94
C ARG A 6 -10.28 13.23 -2.01
N GLY A 7 -9.52 14.33 -2.10
CA GLY A 7 -8.08 14.30 -2.23
C GLY A 7 -7.50 13.33 -1.20
N LEU A 8 -6.99 12.22 -1.70
CA LEU A 8 -6.27 11.25 -0.92
C LEU A 8 -4.80 11.58 -1.13
N THR A 9 -4.08 11.83 -0.05
CA THR A 9 -2.63 11.82 -0.11
C THR A 9 -2.17 10.77 0.87
N VAL A 10 -1.45 9.80 0.33
CA VAL A 10 -0.75 8.81 1.12
C VAL A 10 0.72 9.14 0.91
N PRO A 11 1.37 9.90 1.82
CA PRO A 11 2.77 10.22 1.68
C PRO A 11 3.59 8.93 1.70
N ALA A 12 4.54 8.86 0.78
CA ALA A 12 5.44 7.74 0.62
C ALA A 12 6.42 7.59 1.78
N SER A 13 6.74 6.35 2.11
CA SER A 13 8.07 6.01 2.61
C SER A 13 9.06 6.08 1.43
N CYS A 14 9.82 7.17 1.37
CA CYS A 14 10.86 7.47 0.38
C CYS A 14 10.47 7.43 -1.10
N THR A 15 11.28 8.08 -1.94
CA THR A 15 11.19 7.88 -3.39
C THR A 15 11.33 6.40 -3.68
N SER A 16 10.55 5.84 -4.61
CA SER A 16 10.79 4.51 -5.18
C SER A 16 12.30 4.35 -5.39
N ARG A 17 12.96 3.37 -4.76
CA ARG A 17 14.41 3.07 -4.82
C ARG A 17 15.24 3.24 -3.52
N GLN A 18 14.69 3.37 -2.31
CA GLN A 18 15.51 3.36 -1.07
C GLN A 18 15.05 2.29 -0.06
N PRO A 19 15.97 1.76 0.79
CA PRO A 19 15.70 0.72 1.77
C PRO A 19 14.54 1.05 2.72
N SER A 20 13.77 0.03 3.08
CA SER A 20 12.48 0.14 3.76
C SER A 20 12.58 0.34 5.28
N ASN A 21 13.71 -0.01 5.89
CA ASN A 21 13.89 -0.06 7.34
C ASN A 21 14.66 1.14 7.93
N ASP A 22 15.10 2.08 7.09
CA ASP A 22 15.84 3.28 7.51
C ASP A 22 15.44 4.55 6.75
N CYS A 23 14.47 4.46 5.83
CA CYS A 23 14.09 5.56 4.97
C CYS A 23 12.67 6.07 5.25
N THR A 24 12.58 7.35 5.62
CA THR A 24 11.34 8.11 5.71
C THR A 24 11.38 9.24 4.67
N SER A 25 10.33 9.43 3.86
CA SER A 25 10.32 10.54 2.91
C SER A 25 10.46 11.87 3.63
N SER A 26 11.38 12.72 3.19
CA SER A 26 11.60 14.05 3.76
C SER A 26 10.38 14.97 3.62
N SER A 27 9.47 14.68 2.68
CA SER A 27 8.22 15.43 2.49
C SER A 27 7.04 14.84 3.27
N SER A 28 7.15 13.67 3.90
CA SER A 28 6.00 12.95 4.45
C SER A 28 5.26 13.78 5.51
N SER A 29 6.01 14.40 6.42
CA SER A 29 5.45 15.19 7.52
C SER A 29 4.73 16.45 7.04
N SER A 30 5.29 17.15 6.05
CA SER A 30 4.67 18.35 5.49
C SER A 30 3.45 18.01 4.64
N GLN A 31 3.52 16.95 3.81
CA GLN A 31 2.38 16.46 3.03
C GLN A 31 1.22 16.03 3.93
N PHE A 32 1.50 15.25 4.97
CA PHE A 32 0.48 14.78 5.92
C PHE A 32 -0.19 15.94 6.66
N SER A 33 0.61 16.91 7.12
CA SER A 33 0.11 18.08 7.85
C SER A 33 -0.69 19.03 6.96
N ASN A 34 -0.21 19.31 5.75
CA ASN A 34 -0.87 20.20 4.80
C ASN A 34 -2.18 19.60 4.29
N ALA A 35 -2.21 18.28 4.01
CA ALA A 35 -3.43 17.57 3.65
C ALA A 35 -4.51 17.72 4.73
N LYS A 36 -4.12 17.52 6.00
CA LYS A 36 -5.03 17.74 7.15
C LYS A 36 -5.53 19.20 7.21
N GLN A 37 -4.66 20.18 7.01
CA GLN A 37 -5.04 21.61 7.06
C GLN A 37 -6.07 22.00 6.00
N VAL A 38 -6.03 21.38 4.81
CA VAL A 38 -7.00 21.63 3.73
C VAL A 38 -8.20 20.68 3.78
N GLY A 39 -8.35 19.89 4.85
CA GLY A 39 -9.51 19.03 5.08
C GLY A 39 -9.52 17.71 4.29
N MET A 40 -8.36 17.28 3.77
CA MET A 40 -8.23 16.00 3.09
C MET A 40 -8.17 14.83 4.08
N VAL A 41 -8.79 13.71 3.69
CA VAL A 41 -8.55 12.42 4.35
C VAL A 41 -7.19 11.92 3.88
N ARG A 42 -6.34 11.50 4.81
CA ARG A 42 -4.93 11.19 4.57
C ARG A 42 -4.51 9.93 5.31
N GLY A 43 -3.65 9.14 4.69
CA GLY A 43 -3.00 7.97 5.30
C GLY A 43 -1.50 8.07 5.13
N ALA A 44 -0.76 7.05 5.54
CA ALA A 44 0.63 6.86 5.15
C ALA A 44 0.77 5.44 4.57
N TYR A 45 1.80 5.22 3.76
CA TYR A 45 2.10 3.89 3.24
C TYR A 45 3.56 3.51 3.48
N HIS A 46 3.77 2.20 3.49
CA HIS A 46 5.08 1.57 3.59
C HIS A 46 5.35 0.76 2.35
N PHE A 47 6.37 1.14 1.58
CA PHE A 47 6.89 0.34 0.48
C PHE A 47 7.69 -0.84 1.02
N ALA A 48 7.20 -2.05 0.80
CA ALA A 48 7.84 -3.25 1.29
C ALA A 48 9.16 -3.51 0.57
N ASN A 49 10.21 -3.86 1.33
CA ASN A 49 11.37 -4.54 0.78
C ASN A 49 11.59 -5.85 1.54
N THR A 50 10.97 -6.94 1.09
CA THR A 50 10.97 -8.19 1.86
C THR A 50 12.33 -8.88 1.90
N TYR A 51 13.26 -8.45 1.04
CA TYR A 51 14.64 -8.93 1.02
C TYR A 51 15.45 -8.43 2.24
N GLU A 52 15.17 -7.22 2.72
CA GLU A 52 15.98 -6.56 3.76
C GLU A 52 15.70 -7.06 5.18
N SER A 53 14.43 -7.31 5.51
CA SER A 53 14.02 -7.62 6.88
C SER A 53 12.64 -8.26 6.96
N THR A 54 12.29 -8.77 8.14
CA THR A 54 10.97 -9.37 8.37
C THR A 54 9.85 -8.33 8.34
N GLY A 55 8.63 -8.76 8.02
CA GLY A 55 7.45 -7.88 8.04
C GLY A 55 7.20 -7.20 9.40
N ALA A 56 7.56 -7.84 10.51
CA ALA A 56 7.42 -7.24 11.84
C ALA A 56 8.38 -6.06 12.07
N VAL A 57 9.61 -6.13 11.52
CA VAL A 57 10.60 -5.06 11.62
C VAL A 57 10.15 -3.85 10.82
N GLN A 58 9.73 -4.07 9.57
CA GLN A 58 9.22 -3.00 8.71
C GLN A 58 7.91 -2.39 9.22
N ALA A 59 6.98 -3.19 9.75
CA ALA A 59 5.76 -2.67 10.36
C ALA A 59 6.04 -1.79 11.58
N SER A 60 7.00 -2.19 12.43
CA SER A 60 7.39 -1.40 13.60
C SER A 60 8.04 -0.07 13.20
N TYR A 61 8.90 -0.09 12.17
CA TYR A 61 9.49 1.12 11.60
C TYR A 61 8.40 2.04 11.05
N PHE A 62 7.54 1.51 10.19
CA PHE A 62 6.45 2.25 9.57
C PHE A 62 5.56 2.97 10.60
N VAL A 63 5.07 2.24 11.61
CA VAL A 63 4.17 2.82 12.63
C VAL A 63 4.87 3.92 13.43
N THR A 64 6.16 3.76 13.75
CA THR A 64 6.92 4.76 14.50
C THR A 64 7.34 5.98 13.66
N HIS A 65 7.22 5.91 12.32
CA HIS A 65 7.67 6.94 11.38
C HIS A 65 6.54 7.53 10.51
N GLY A 66 5.29 7.43 10.95
CA GLY A 66 4.14 8.09 10.31
C GLY A 66 2.94 7.19 10.04
N GLY A 67 3.12 5.87 10.07
CA GLY A 67 2.06 4.87 9.94
C GLY A 67 1.16 4.73 11.18
N THR A 68 1.02 5.77 11.98
CA THR A 68 0.08 5.77 13.11
C THR A 68 -1.35 5.97 12.61
N TRP A 69 -2.31 5.49 13.39
CA TRP A 69 -3.72 5.61 13.05
C TRP A 69 -4.53 6.12 14.25
N SER A 70 -5.58 6.89 13.95
CA SER A 70 -6.61 7.26 14.90
C SER A 70 -7.96 7.26 14.20
N ASN A 71 -9.03 6.92 14.93
CA ASN A 71 -10.39 6.94 14.40
C ASN A 71 -10.98 8.36 14.42
N ASP A 72 -10.29 9.32 13.79
CA ASP A 72 -10.66 10.75 13.77
C ASP A 72 -11.51 11.15 12.55
N GLY A 73 -11.93 10.18 11.73
CA GLY A 73 -12.66 10.39 10.48
C GLY A 73 -11.84 11.06 9.37
N GLN A 74 -10.55 11.32 9.61
CA GLN A 74 -9.64 11.98 8.67
C GLN A 74 -8.37 11.14 8.41
N THR A 75 -8.16 10.06 9.17
CA THR A 75 -7.01 9.16 9.04
C THR A 75 -7.41 7.84 8.39
N LEU A 76 -6.88 7.58 7.20
CA LEU A 76 -6.96 6.24 6.61
C LEU A 76 -6.15 5.24 7.44
N PRO A 77 -6.53 3.95 7.46
CA PRO A 77 -5.68 2.89 7.98
C PRO A 77 -4.27 2.94 7.38
N PRO A 78 -3.23 2.51 8.11
CA PRO A 78 -1.89 2.39 7.57
C PRO A 78 -1.90 1.48 6.34
N MET A 79 -1.08 1.73 5.34
CA MET A 79 -1.07 0.93 4.10
C MET A 79 0.26 0.21 3.89
N LEU A 80 0.18 -1.09 3.59
CA LEU A 80 1.29 -1.86 3.06
C LEU A 80 1.25 -1.78 1.53
N ASP A 81 2.28 -1.19 0.93
CA ASP A 81 2.54 -1.28 -0.49
C ASP A 81 3.46 -2.50 -0.73
N ILE A 82 2.89 -3.55 -1.35
CA ILE A 82 3.59 -4.79 -1.64
C ILE A 82 3.34 -5.18 -3.11
N GLU A 83 4.35 -4.91 -3.92
CA GLU A 83 4.29 -4.99 -5.37
C GLU A 83 5.64 -5.43 -5.97
N TYR A 84 5.80 -5.29 -7.29
CA TYR A 84 6.96 -5.81 -8.00
C TYR A 84 8.26 -5.26 -7.41
N ASP A 85 9.23 -6.14 -7.21
CA ASP A 85 10.54 -5.72 -6.72
C ASP A 85 11.24 -4.78 -7.73
N PRO A 86 11.49 -3.49 -7.40
CA PRO A 86 12.17 -2.56 -8.28
C PRO A 86 13.70 -2.69 -8.21
N TYR A 87 14.23 -3.54 -7.31
CA TYR A 87 15.65 -3.66 -6.97
C TYR A 87 16.35 -4.84 -7.65
N THR A 88 15.64 -5.64 -8.45
CA THR A 88 16.18 -6.86 -9.10
C THR A 88 17.53 -6.68 -9.79
N SER A 89 17.81 -5.50 -10.36
CA SER A 89 19.10 -5.19 -10.99
C SER A 89 20.27 -4.94 -10.03
N SER A 90 19.98 -4.56 -8.78
CA SER A 90 20.97 -4.13 -7.78
C SER A 90 21.27 -5.15 -6.70
N ASP A 91 20.30 -6.00 -6.34
CA ASP A 91 20.45 -6.98 -5.25
C ASP A 91 20.37 -8.45 -5.72
N GLY A 92 20.10 -8.69 -7.01
CA GLY A 92 20.04 -10.02 -7.62
C GLY A 92 18.78 -10.80 -7.25
N THR A 93 17.71 -10.12 -6.82
CA THR A 93 16.41 -10.74 -6.56
C THR A 93 15.59 -10.94 -7.83
N ASN A 94 14.34 -11.39 -7.67
CA ASN A 94 13.33 -11.49 -8.73
C ASN A 94 12.10 -10.63 -8.38
N SER A 95 11.07 -10.63 -9.23
CA SER A 95 9.82 -9.85 -9.02
C SER A 95 9.12 -10.08 -7.67
N CYS A 96 9.43 -11.18 -6.97
CA CYS A 96 8.91 -11.52 -5.65
C CYS A 96 9.98 -11.43 -4.56
N TYR A 97 11.01 -10.59 -4.72
CA TYR A 97 12.10 -10.40 -3.75
C TYR A 97 12.85 -11.70 -3.41
N SER A 98 12.87 -12.66 -4.35
CA SER A 98 13.40 -14.02 -4.16
C SER A 98 12.72 -14.86 -3.08
N LEU A 99 11.54 -14.47 -2.59
CA LEU A 99 10.75 -15.28 -1.68
C LEU A 99 9.91 -16.32 -2.43
N SER A 100 9.74 -17.49 -1.81
CA SER A 100 8.70 -18.44 -2.20
C SER A 100 7.32 -17.91 -1.79
N GLN A 101 6.25 -18.40 -2.44
CA GLN A 101 4.89 -17.97 -2.12
C GLN A 101 4.52 -18.14 -0.62
N PRO A 102 4.84 -19.27 0.04
CA PRO A 102 4.58 -19.40 1.48
C PRO A 102 5.39 -18.42 2.33
N ALA A 103 6.64 -18.12 1.95
CA ALA A 103 7.47 -17.15 2.67
C ALA A 103 6.93 -15.73 2.53
N MET A 104 6.47 -15.34 1.33
CA MET A 104 5.82 -14.05 1.11
C MET A 104 4.53 -13.90 1.93
N VAL A 105 3.67 -14.92 1.94
CA VAL A 105 2.44 -14.93 2.77
C VAL A 105 2.77 -14.80 4.25
N ALA A 106 3.78 -15.52 4.73
CA ALA A 106 4.23 -15.40 6.12
C ALA A 106 4.74 -14.00 6.45
N TRP A 107 5.48 -13.37 5.52
CA TRP A 107 5.98 -12.01 5.66
C TRP A 107 4.83 -10.99 5.79
N ILE A 108 3.86 -11.02 4.87
CA ILE A 108 2.69 -10.11 4.87
C ILE A 108 1.84 -10.31 6.13
N THR A 109 1.71 -11.56 6.60
CA THR A 109 1.01 -11.89 7.85
C THR A 109 1.70 -11.25 9.04
N LYS A 110 3.03 -11.34 9.13
CA LYS A 110 3.80 -10.70 10.22
C LYS A 110 3.67 -9.19 10.18
N PHE A 111 3.77 -8.56 9.01
CA PHE A 111 3.56 -7.13 8.86
C PHE A 111 2.16 -6.71 9.35
N SER A 112 1.12 -7.36 8.83
CA SER A 112 -0.28 -7.03 9.15
C SER A 112 -0.61 -7.18 10.63
N ASN A 113 -0.15 -8.28 11.25
CA ASN A 113 -0.38 -8.52 12.67
C ASN A 113 0.38 -7.52 13.56
N THR A 114 1.60 -7.13 13.17
CA THR A 114 2.37 -6.12 13.90
C THR A 114 1.69 -4.75 13.81
N VAL A 115 1.26 -4.31 12.63
CA VAL A 115 0.49 -3.05 12.49
C VAL A 115 -0.79 -3.09 13.33
N LEU A 116 -1.55 -4.19 13.28
CA LEU A 116 -2.75 -4.36 14.11
C LEU A 116 -2.45 -4.23 15.60
N SER A 117 -1.36 -4.88 16.07
CA SER A 117 -0.98 -4.82 17.48
C SER A 117 -0.57 -3.42 17.95
N LEU A 118 0.00 -2.60 17.08
CA LEU A 118 0.52 -1.28 17.42
C LEU A 118 -0.52 -0.16 17.22
N THR A 119 -1.49 -0.35 16.33
CA THR A 119 -2.43 0.72 15.91
C THR A 119 -3.88 0.39 16.22
N GLY A 120 -4.21 -0.87 16.51
CA GLY A 120 -5.58 -1.33 16.71
C GLY A 120 -6.38 -1.53 15.41
N THR A 121 -5.77 -1.37 14.23
CA THR A 121 -6.41 -1.63 12.94
C THR A 121 -5.49 -2.42 12.00
N LEU A 122 -6.07 -3.26 11.13
CA LEU A 122 -5.31 -3.93 10.08
C LEU A 122 -4.88 -2.91 9.03
N PRO A 123 -3.69 -3.07 8.43
CA PRO A 123 -3.31 -2.21 7.31
C PRO A 123 -4.16 -2.53 6.08
N ALA A 124 -4.40 -1.51 5.25
CA ALA A 124 -4.78 -1.75 3.86
C ALA A 124 -3.60 -2.39 3.11
N ILE A 125 -3.90 -3.20 2.10
CA ILE A 125 -2.89 -3.79 1.21
C ILE A 125 -3.05 -3.16 -0.17
N TYR A 126 -2.01 -2.46 -0.62
CA TYR A 126 -1.83 -2.04 -1.99
C TYR A 126 -1.08 -3.12 -2.77
N THR A 127 -1.61 -3.53 -3.93
CA THR A 127 -0.96 -4.49 -4.84
C THR A 127 -1.62 -4.50 -6.22
N THR A 128 -1.09 -5.31 -7.15
CA THR A 128 -1.77 -5.67 -8.40
C THR A 128 -2.29 -7.12 -8.33
N THR A 129 -3.34 -7.44 -9.08
CA THR A 129 -3.84 -8.83 -9.18
C THR A 129 -2.79 -9.80 -9.72
N ASN A 130 -1.97 -9.35 -10.66
CA ASN A 130 -0.93 -10.19 -11.23
C ASN A 130 0.18 -10.49 -10.20
N TRP A 131 0.72 -9.45 -9.54
CA TRP A 131 1.74 -9.63 -8.51
C TRP A 131 1.25 -10.52 -7.38
N TRP A 132 0.01 -10.30 -6.91
CA TRP A 132 -0.56 -11.09 -5.83
C TRP A 132 -0.64 -12.58 -6.18
N ASN A 133 -1.11 -12.91 -7.38
CA ASN A 133 -1.18 -14.29 -7.85
C ASN A 133 0.22 -14.91 -7.99
N LEU A 134 1.17 -14.16 -8.57
CA LEU A 134 2.54 -14.62 -8.78
C LEU A 134 3.26 -14.88 -7.46
N CYS A 135 3.26 -13.91 -6.55
CA CYS A 135 4.13 -13.89 -5.38
C CYS A 135 3.47 -14.46 -4.12
N THR A 136 2.14 -14.65 -4.10
CA THR A 136 1.44 -15.27 -2.95
C THR A 136 0.71 -16.57 -3.31
N GLY A 137 0.64 -16.93 -4.59
CA GLY A 137 -0.18 -18.06 -5.07
C GLY A 137 -1.69 -17.79 -5.01
N GLY A 138 -2.08 -16.51 -5.02
CA GLY A 138 -3.49 -16.11 -4.90
C GLY A 138 -4.06 -16.40 -3.50
N ASN A 139 -3.24 -16.25 -2.46
CA ASN A 139 -3.59 -16.63 -1.09
C ASN A 139 -4.82 -15.85 -0.58
N ARG A 140 -5.81 -16.56 -0.03
CA ARG A 140 -7.11 -15.99 0.39
C ARG A 140 -7.21 -15.57 1.85
N SER A 141 -6.13 -15.64 2.63
CA SER A 141 -6.16 -15.43 4.08
C SER A 141 -6.21 -13.96 4.51
N PHE A 142 -6.15 -13.00 3.57
CA PHE A 142 -6.07 -11.55 3.86
C PHE A 142 -7.38 -10.80 3.59
N ALA A 143 -8.52 -11.48 3.51
CA ALA A 143 -9.81 -10.86 3.21
C ALA A 143 -10.25 -9.79 4.25
N SER A 144 -9.69 -9.82 5.46
CA SER A 144 -9.92 -8.81 6.51
C SER A 144 -9.11 -7.52 6.32
N ASN A 145 -8.02 -7.56 5.53
CA ASN A 145 -7.31 -6.36 5.13
C ASN A 145 -8.12 -5.67 4.02
N SER A 146 -8.24 -4.35 4.07
CA SER A 146 -8.83 -3.59 2.96
C SER A 146 -7.91 -3.62 1.74
N LEU A 147 -8.47 -3.65 0.53
CA LEU A 147 -7.68 -3.71 -0.71
C LEU A 147 -7.58 -2.32 -1.34
N LEU A 148 -6.36 -1.91 -1.68
CA LEU A 148 -6.07 -0.93 -2.71
C LEU A 148 -5.53 -1.70 -3.92
N VAL A 149 -6.25 -1.66 -5.04
CA VAL A 149 -5.81 -2.37 -6.25
C VAL A 149 -5.28 -1.39 -7.27
N ALA A 150 -4.10 -1.66 -7.83
CA ALA A 150 -3.60 -0.96 -9.00
C ALA A 150 -4.00 -1.70 -10.27
N TYR A 151 -4.70 -0.98 -11.15
CA TYR A 151 -5.05 -1.43 -12.49
C TYR A 151 -5.24 -0.22 -13.39
N TRP A 152 -4.22 0.14 -14.16
CA TRP A 152 -4.24 1.37 -14.93
C TRP A 152 -5.02 1.23 -16.23
N VAL A 153 -5.86 2.22 -16.54
CA VAL A 153 -6.76 2.19 -17.70
C VAL A 153 -6.86 3.56 -18.36
N ASP A 154 -7.00 3.57 -19.69
CA ASP A 154 -7.27 4.81 -20.44
C ASP A 154 -8.73 5.29 -20.29
N ASN A 155 -9.64 4.35 -19.98
CA ASN A 155 -11.07 4.64 -19.81
C ASN A 155 -11.59 4.05 -18.50
N LEU A 156 -12.04 4.92 -17.61
CA LEU A 156 -12.59 4.57 -16.29
C LEU A 156 -13.81 3.62 -16.36
N SER A 157 -14.54 3.55 -17.48
CA SER A 157 -15.64 2.60 -17.63
C SER A 157 -15.19 1.14 -17.64
N THR A 158 -13.89 0.88 -17.83
CA THR A 158 -13.28 -0.45 -17.71
C THR A 158 -13.36 -1.00 -16.28
N GLY A 159 -13.38 -0.09 -15.28
CA GLY A 159 -13.32 -0.47 -13.87
C GLY A 159 -11.96 -1.05 -13.45
N ALA A 160 -11.88 -1.49 -12.20
CA ALA A 160 -10.65 -1.96 -11.56
C ALA A 160 -10.17 -3.36 -12.01
N GLY A 161 -10.72 -3.90 -13.10
CA GLY A 161 -10.40 -5.23 -13.61
C GLY A 161 -10.79 -6.37 -12.65
N GLN A 162 -10.18 -7.53 -12.86
CA GLN A 162 -10.35 -8.68 -11.97
C GLN A 162 -9.52 -8.46 -10.69
N LEU A 163 -10.15 -8.65 -9.53
CA LEU A 163 -9.48 -8.56 -8.23
C LEU A 163 -8.71 -9.84 -7.88
N PRO A 164 -7.70 -9.78 -7.00
CA PRO A 164 -7.12 -10.99 -6.43
C PRO A 164 -8.22 -11.78 -5.71
N ALA A 165 -8.20 -13.11 -5.83
CA ALA A 165 -9.29 -13.99 -5.36
C ALA A 165 -9.54 -13.95 -3.83
N THR A 166 -8.66 -13.27 -3.10
CA THR A 166 -8.76 -12.93 -1.67
C THR A 166 -9.88 -11.95 -1.37
N TRP A 167 -10.16 -11.02 -2.29
CA TRP A 167 -11.11 -9.92 -2.07
C TRP A 167 -12.25 -9.97 -3.06
N ASN A 168 -13.46 -9.76 -2.55
CA ASN A 168 -14.66 -9.61 -3.37
C ASN A 168 -14.89 -8.16 -3.81
N THR A 169 -14.16 -7.20 -3.21
CA THR A 169 -14.30 -5.77 -3.47
C THR A 169 -13.00 -5.03 -3.12
N TYR A 170 -12.85 -3.79 -3.57
CA TYR A 170 -11.70 -2.92 -3.26
C TYR A 170 -12.15 -1.67 -2.51
N SER A 171 -11.32 -1.12 -1.64
CA SER A 171 -11.60 0.15 -0.96
C SER A 171 -11.15 1.35 -1.79
N LEU A 172 -9.98 1.26 -2.41
CA LEU A 172 -9.58 2.21 -3.46
C LEU A 172 -9.02 1.49 -4.68
N TRP A 173 -9.11 2.17 -5.81
CA TRP A 173 -8.56 1.74 -7.09
C TRP A 173 -7.62 2.82 -7.61
N GLN A 174 -6.34 2.46 -7.76
CA GLN A 174 -5.35 3.27 -8.46
C GLN A 174 -5.47 3.01 -9.96
N TYR A 175 -5.96 3.99 -10.71
CA TYR A 175 -6.33 3.85 -12.12
C TYR A 175 -5.34 4.48 -13.10
N ALA A 176 -4.37 5.24 -12.60
CA ALA A 176 -3.26 5.80 -13.38
C ALA A 176 -2.08 6.15 -12.46
N ASP A 177 -0.88 6.18 -13.00
CA ASP A 177 0.37 6.60 -12.33
C ASP A 177 0.63 8.11 -12.41
N SER A 178 -0.23 8.82 -13.13
CA SER A 178 -0.10 10.23 -13.42
C SER A 178 -1.42 10.79 -13.94
N GLY A 179 -1.57 12.12 -13.91
CA GLY A 179 -2.77 12.76 -14.41
C GLY A 179 -2.89 14.22 -14.03
N VAL A 180 -4.12 14.65 -13.75
CA VAL A 180 -4.44 16.05 -13.40
C VAL A 180 -3.83 16.45 -12.06
N PHE A 181 -3.68 15.50 -11.13
CA PHE A 181 -3.10 15.73 -9.81
C PHE A 181 -1.69 15.16 -9.74
N LEU A 182 -0.87 15.64 -8.80
CA LEU A 182 0.47 15.11 -8.59
C LEU A 182 0.42 13.68 -8.07
N GLY A 183 1.28 12.82 -8.63
CA GLY A 183 1.36 11.41 -8.29
C GLY A 183 0.26 10.58 -8.94
N ASP A 184 0.06 9.38 -8.39
CA ASP A 184 -0.91 8.43 -8.86
C ASP A 184 -2.35 8.93 -8.67
N GLN A 185 -3.27 8.37 -9.44
CA GLN A 185 -4.67 8.75 -9.43
C GLN A 185 -5.55 7.65 -8.85
N ASP A 186 -6.25 7.96 -7.76
CA ASP A 186 -7.08 7.02 -7.03
C ASP A 186 -8.58 7.36 -7.06
N LEU A 187 -9.41 6.32 -7.03
CA LEU A 187 -10.84 6.40 -6.80
C LEU A 187 -11.25 5.58 -5.57
N VAL A 188 -12.05 6.19 -4.70
CA VAL A 188 -12.69 5.50 -3.57
C VAL A 188 -13.90 4.72 -4.06
N GLN A 189 -14.00 3.45 -3.67
CA GLN A 189 -15.23 2.69 -3.88
C GLN A 189 -16.36 3.28 -3.02
N ARG A 190 -17.50 3.55 -3.65
CA ARG A 190 -18.72 4.02 -2.96
C ARG A 190 -19.65 2.88 -2.63
#